data_AF-A0A6A6DGW9-F1
#
_entry.id   AF-A0A6A6DGW9-F1
#
_cell.length_a   1.000
_cell.length_b   1.000
_cell.length_c   1.000
_cell.angle_alpha   90.00
_cell.angle_beta   90.00
_cell.angle_gamma   90.00
#
_symmetry.space_group_name_H-M   'P 1'
#
loop_
_entity.id
_entity.type
_entity.pdbx_description
1 polymer ?
#
loop_
_entity_poly.entity_id
_entity_poly.type
_entity_poly.pdbx_seq_one_letter_code
_entity_poly.pdbx_strand_id
1 'polypeptide(L)'
;MQKKRVKQLNTSKKKVYKAIQQVLSRLEVSFKSFKQEQAMHAIIASQTPLIVMLPTGEGKSLLFIVPAYLDNTRATIIIVLYQALINNLVRRIRDSRINYIK
;
A
#
# COMPACT_ATOMS: atom_id res chain seq x y z
N MET A 1 -23.34 20.33 3.67
CA MET A 1 -22.14 19.68 4.25
C MET A 1 -21.90 18.23 3.77
N GLN A 2 -22.92 17.38 3.60
CA GLN A 2 -22.75 15.95 3.23
C GLN A 2 -22.16 15.69 1.82
N LYS A 3 -22.52 16.47 0.80
CA LYS A 3 -22.04 16.27 -0.59
C LYS A 3 -20.51 16.40 -0.77
N LYS A 4 -19.85 17.26 0.03
CA LYS A 4 -18.39 17.49 -0.06
C LYS A 4 -17.58 16.31 0.50
N ARG A 5 -18.09 15.67 1.56
CA ARG A 5 -17.49 14.51 2.22
C ARG A 5 -17.54 13.25 1.35
N VAL A 6 -18.69 12.98 0.72
CA VAL A 6 -18.86 11.83 -0.21
C VAL A 6 -17.95 11.96 -1.43
N LYS A 7 -17.81 13.18 -1.97
CA LYS A 7 -16.93 13.43 -3.13
C LYS A 7 -15.45 13.18 -2.79
N GLN A 8 -14.98 13.63 -1.62
CA GLN A 8 -13.61 13.37 -1.15
C GLN A 8 -13.32 11.88 -0.92
N LEU A 9 -14.25 11.13 -0.32
CA LEU A 9 -14.09 9.70 -0.07
C LEU A 9 -13.90 8.90 -1.39
N ASN A 10 -14.70 9.24 -2.41
CA ASN A 10 -14.62 8.64 -3.73
C ASN A 10 -13.30 8.98 -4.46
N THR A 11 -12.79 10.21 -4.29
CA THR A 11 -11.49 10.59 -4.84
C THR A 11 -10.35 9.84 -4.17
N SER A 12 -10.39 9.68 -2.83
CA SER A 12 -9.38 8.93 -2.09
C SER A 12 -9.36 7.46 -2.52
N LYS A 13 -10.52 6.80 -2.58
CA LYS A 13 -10.62 5.41 -3.08
C LYS A 13 -10.02 5.28 -4.48
N LYS A 14 -10.40 6.14 -5.43
CA LYS A 14 -9.87 6.09 -6.80
C LYS A 14 -8.34 6.22 -6.86
N LYS A 15 -7.74 7.07 -6.03
CA LYS A 15 -6.27 7.21 -5.97
C LYS A 15 -5.60 5.91 -5.53
N VAL A 16 -6.14 5.23 -4.53
CA VAL A 16 -5.60 3.96 -4.02
C VAL A 16 -5.63 2.88 -5.09
N TYR A 17 -6.78 2.69 -5.75
CA TYR A 17 -6.88 1.70 -6.82
C TYR A 17 -5.92 2.01 -7.97
N LYS A 18 -5.80 3.28 -8.37
CA LYS A 18 -4.82 3.70 -9.37
C LYS A 18 -3.39 3.39 -8.94
N ALA A 19 -3.03 3.65 -7.70
CA ALA A 19 -1.70 3.30 -7.17
C ALA A 19 -1.47 1.79 -7.17
N ILE A 20 -2.46 0.99 -6.78
CA ILE A 20 -2.38 -0.48 -6.84
C ILE A 20 -2.15 -0.95 -8.29
N GLN A 21 -2.88 -0.39 -9.25
CA GLN A 21 -2.70 -0.71 -10.68
C GLN A 21 -1.27 -0.42 -11.15
N GLN A 22 -0.71 0.72 -10.75
CA GLN A 22 0.67 1.10 -11.10
C GLN A 22 1.71 0.20 -10.42
N VAL A 23 1.56 -0.04 -9.13
CA VAL A 23 2.48 -0.90 -8.35
C VAL A 23 2.47 -2.35 -8.84
N LEU A 24 1.31 -2.86 -9.25
CA LEU A 24 1.17 -4.23 -9.74
C LEU A 24 1.35 -4.36 -11.26
N SER A 25 1.46 -3.25 -11.99
CA SER A 25 1.44 -3.21 -13.47
C SER A 25 0.26 -3.98 -14.06
N ARG A 26 -0.94 -3.79 -13.51
CA ARG A 26 -2.19 -4.48 -13.93
C ARG A 26 -3.36 -3.51 -13.97
N LEU A 27 -4.23 -3.65 -14.97
CA LEU A 27 -5.44 -2.84 -15.09
C LEU A 27 -6.54 -3.31 -14.12
N GLU A 28 -6.78 -4.62 -14.06
CA GLU A 28 -7.75 -5.20 -13.14
C GLU A 28 -7.07 -5.56 -11.83
N VAL A 29 -7.49 -4.90 -10.76
CA VAL A 29 -6.94 -5.11 -9.41
C VAL A 29 -8.06 -5.11 -8.38
N SER A 30 -7.87 -5.94 -7.38
CA SER A 30 -8.73 -6.02 -6.20
C SER A 30 -7.87 -6.29 -4.97
N PHE A 31 -8.41 -5.98 -3.80
CA PHE A 31 -7.84 -6.48 -2.55
C PHE A 31 -8.08 -7.99 -2.47
N LYS A 32 -7.08 -8.71 -1.97
CA LYS A 32 -7.17 -10.17 -1.77
C LYS A 32 -8.15 -10.54 -0.66
N SER A 33 -8.37 -9.63 0.28
CA SER A 33 -9.32 -9.83 1.38
C SER A 33 -9.84 -8.52 1.92
N PHE A 34 -10.98 -8.59 2.61
CA PHE A 34 -11.54 -7.48 3.37
C PHE A 34 -10.58 -6.95 4.45
N LYS A 35 -9.80 -7.84 5.09
CA LYS A 35 -8.81 -7.44 6.12
C LYS A 35 -7.67 -6.64 5.49
N GLN A 36 -7.22 -7.01 4.29
CA GLN A 36 -6.22 -6.25 3.55
C GLN A 36 -6.74 -4.86 3.16
N GLU A 37 -7.98 -4.76 2.66
CA GLU A 37 -8.60 -3.47 2.31
C GLU A 37 -8.74 -2.57 3.54
N GLN A 38 -9.25 -3.09 4.65
CA GLN A 38 -9.38 -2.35 5.90
C GLN A 38 -8.02 -1.83 6.39
N ALA A 39 -6.98 -2.68 6.37
CA ALA A 39 -5.64 -2.27 6.75
C ALA A 39 -5.10 -1.14 5.86
N MET A 40 -5.30 -1.23 4.54
CA MET A 40 -4.90 -0.17 3.60
C MET A 40 -5.57 1.17 3.95
N HIS A 41 -6.88 1.14 4.21
CA HIS A 41 -7.62 2.34 4.59
C HIS A 41 -7.16 2.94 5.92
N ALA A 42 -6.88 2.10 6.93
CA ALA A 42 -6.32 2.54 8.21
C ALA A 42 -4.96 3.23 8.02
N ILE A 43 -4.08 2.67 7.19
CA ILE A 43 -2.75 3.23 6.89
C ILE A 43 -2.86 4.58 6.16
N ILE A 44 -3.73 4.69 5.16
CA ILE A 44 -3.94 5.95 4.43
C ILE A 44 -4.54 7.03 5.33
N ALA A 45 -5.37 6.65 6.29
CA ALA A 45 -5.89 7.54 7.31
C ALA A 45 -4.85 7.86 8.41
N SER A 46 -3.60 7.39 8.27
CA SER A 46 -2.50 7.57 9.22
C SER A 46 -2.86 7.13 10.65
N GLN A 47 -3.71 6.11 10.78
CA GLN A 47 -4.03 5.53 12.08
C GLN A 47 -2.76 4.92 12.69
N THR A 48 -2.41 5.38 13.89
CA THR A 48 -1.22 4.94 14.61
C THR A 48 -1.50 4.88 16.11
N PRO A 49 -1.07 3.82 16.82
CA PRO A 49 -0.40 2.62 16.31
C PRO A 49 -1.37 1.68 15.57
N LEU A 50 -0.86 0.88 14.62
CA LEU A 50 -1.66 -0.09 13.87
C LEU A 50 -0.96 -1.45 13.81
N ILE A 51 -1.68 -2.51 14.19
CA ILE A 51 -1.22 -3.91 14.08
C ILE A 51 -2.05 -4.62 13.02
N VAL A 52 -1.38 -5.21 12.01
CA VAL A 52 -2.06 -5.89 10.89
C VAL A 52 -1.68 -7.38 10.85
N MET A 53 -2.65 -8.23 11.15
CA MET A 53 -2.51 -9.69 11.09
C MET A 53 -3.16 -10.25 9.82
N LEU A 54 -2.34 -10.89 8.99
CA LEU A 54 -2.69 -11.50 7.69
C LEU A 54 -1.80 -12.76 7.53
N PRO A 55 -2.23 -13.86 6.91
CA PRO A 55 -1.32 -14.93 6.46
C PRO A 55 -0.25 -14.48 5.47
N THR A 56 0.73 -15.37 5.24
CA THR A 56 1.67 -15.25 4.11
C THR A 56 0.90 -15.31 2.78
N GLY A 57 1.40 -14.65 1.74
CA GLY A 57 0.73 -14.62 0.43
C GLY A 57 -0.49 -13.71 0.32
N GLU A 58 -1.09 -13.24 1.42
CA GLU A 58 -2.27 -12.36 1.43
C GLU A 58 -1.96 -10.90 1.00
N GLY A 59 -0.73 -10.62 0.58
CA GLY A 59 -0.38 -9.32 -0.02
C GLY A 59 -0.09 -8.22 0.99
N LYS A 60 0.42 -8.57 2.17
CA LYS A 60 0.90 -7.60 3.18
C LYS A 60 1.85 -6.56 2.61
N SER A 61 2.76 -6.94 1.71
CA SER A 61 3.73 -6.02 1.14
C SER A 61 3.10 -4.82 0.43
N LEU A 62 1.91 -5.03 -0.16
CA LEU A 62 1.16 -3.96 -0.82
C LEU A 62 0.81 -2.83 0.16
N LEU A 63 0.58 -3.17 1.43
CA LEU A 63 0.17 -2.23 2.49
C LEU A 63 1.21 -1.17 2.83
N PHE A 64 2.48 -1.38 2.50
CA PHE A 64 3.53 -0.36 2.68
C PHE A 64 4.09 0.15 1.34
N ILE A 65 3.98 -0.61 0.25
CA ILE A 65 4.42 -0.17 -1.08
C ILE A 65 3.45 0.88 -1.66
N VAL A 66 2.13 0.65 -1.56
CA VAL A 66 1.13 1.58 -2.12
C VAL A 66 1.14 2.94 -1.41
N PRO A 67 1.19 3.02 -0.06
CA PRO A 67 1.36 4.31 0.61
C PRO A 67 2.65 5.04 0.23
N ALA A 68 3.76 4.31 0.06
CA ALA A 68 5.01 4.89 -0.41
C ALA A 68 4.91 5.42 -1.85
N TYR A 69 4.14 4.76 -2.72
CA TYR A 69 3.88 5.23 -4.09
C TYR A 69 2.99 6.48 -4.13
N LEU A 70 2.00 6.56 -3.23
CA LEU A 70 1.05 7.68 -3.18
C LEU A 70 1.67 9.00 -2.70
N ASP A 71 2.96 8.98 -2.32
CA ASP A 71 3.76 10.13 -1.89
C ASP A 71 3.13 10.89 -0.71
N ASN A 72 2.32 10.20 0.09
CA ASN A 72 1.77 10.72 1.34
C ASN A 72 2.83 10.79 2.46
N THR A 73 4.04 10.27 2.22
CA THR A 73 5.11 10.11 3.20
C THR A 73 6.46 10.38 2.56
N ARG A 74 7.32 11.19 3.21
CA ARG A 74 8.68 11.49 2.71
C ARG A 74 9.57 10.24 2.61
N ALA A 75 9.39 9.28 3.50
CA ALA A 75 10.09 8.00 3.50
C ALA A 75 9.29 6.96 4.29
N THR A 76 9.41 5.69 3.88
CA THR A 76 8.87 4.53 4.62
C THR A 76 10.02 3.60 4.97
N ILE A 77 10.29 3.40 6.26
CA ILE A 77 11.33 2.49 6.74
C ILE A 77 10.71 1.11 6.95
N ILE A 78 11.29 0.09 6.33
CA ILE A 78 10.83 -1.30 6.43
C ILE A 78 11.95 -2.13 7.06
N ILE A 79 11.71 -2.65 8.25
CA ILE A 79 12.66 -3.53 8.96
C ILE A 79 12.29 -4.98 8.66
N VAL A 80 13.25 -5.75 8.14
CA VAL A 80 13.05 -7.14 7.71
C VAL A 80 14.21 -7.99 8.19
N LEU A 81 13.89 -9.15 8.78
CA LEU A 81 14.89 -10.03 9.40
C LEU A 81 15.63 -10.95 8.41
N TYR A 82 15.10 -11.13 7.19
CA TYR A 82 15.63 -12.10 6.22
C TYR A 82 16.20 -11.42 4.97
N GLN A 83 17.48 -11.65 4.69
CA GLN A 83 18.17 -11.10 3.51
C GLN A 83 17.49 -11.47 2.19
N ALA A 84 17.04 -12.73 2.05
CA ALA A 84 16.32 -13.18 0.87
C ALA A 84 14.99 -12.42 0.67
N LEU A 85 14.31 -12.08 1.77
CA LEU A 85 13.08 -11.29 1.72
C LEU A 85 13.38 -9.82 1.37
N ILE A 86 14.49 -9.25 1.87
CA ILE A 86 14.94 -7.91 1.46
C ILE A 86 15.18 -7.88 -0.05
N ASN A 87 15.90 -8.86 -0.60
CA ASN A 87 16.15 -8.96 -2.04
C ASN A 87 14.84 -9.08 -2.85
N ASN A 88 13.87 -9.85 -2.34
CA ASN A 88 12.55 -9.98 -2.96
C ASN A 88 11.77 -8.64 -2.95
N LEU A 89 11.81 -7.90 -1.84
CA LEU A 89 11.17 -6.60 -1.71
C LEU A 89 11.82 -5.55 -2.63
N VAL A 90 13.15 -5.47 -2.65
CA VAL A 90 13.89 -4.55 -3.52
C VAL A 90 13.53 -4.77 -4.99
N ARG A 91 13.42 -6.04 -5.42
CA ARG A 91 12.97 -6.36 -6.79
C ARG A 91 11.58 -5.78 -7.07
N ARG A 92 10.61 -6.01 -6.18
CA ARG A 92 9.23 -5.50 -6.35
C ARG A 92 9.17 -3.96 -6.33
N ILE A 93 9.96 -3.33 -5.47
CA ILE A 93 10.00 -1.86 -5.34
C ILE A 93 10.58 -1.24 -6.61
N ARG A 94 11.66 -1.83 -7.16
CA ARG A 94 12.23 -1.44 -8.44
C ARG A 94 11.20 -1.52 -9.57
N ASP A 95 10.43 -2.60 -9.63
CA ASP A 95 9.38 -2.79 -10.64
C ASP A 95 8.26 -1.72 -10.51
N SER A 96 8.00 -1.24 -9.29
CA SER A 96 7.01 -0.19 -9.01
C SER A 96 7.51 1.25 -9.21
N ARG A 97 8.76 1.45 -9.67
CA ARG A 97 9.39 2.77 -9.92
C ARG A 97 9.46 3.70 -8.69
N ILE A 98 9.49 3.14 -7.48
CA ILE A 98 9.67 3.89 -6.24
C ILE A 98 11.17 3.95 -5.93
N ASN A 99 11.67 5.13 -5.52
CA ASN A 99 13.06 5.27 -5.08
C ASN A 99 13.30 4.51 -3.77
N TYR A 100 14.45 3.84 -3.63
CA TYR A 100 14.74 3.02 -2.46
C TYR A 100 16.23 3.02 -2.10
N ILE A 101 16.50 2.76 -0.82
CA ILE A 101 17.83 2.52 -0.25
C ILE A 101 17.77 1.17 0.46
N LYS A 102 18.79 0.33 0.26
CA LYS A 102 18.92 -0.99 0.89
C LYS A 102 19.97 -0.95 1.98
#